data_AF-A0A0K2RC94-F1
#
_entry.id   AF-A0A0K2RC94-F1
#
_cell.length_a   1.000
_cell.length_b   1.000
_cell.length_c   1.000
_cell.angle_alpha   90.00
_cell.angle_beta   90.00
_cell.angle_gamma   90.00
#
_symmetry.space_group_name_H-M   'P 1'
#
loop_
_entity.id
_entity.type
_entity.pdbx_description
1 polymer ?
#
loop_
_entity_poly.entity_id
_entity_poly.type
_entity_poly.pdbx_seq_one_letter_code
_entity_poly.pdbx_strand_id
1 'polypeptide(L)'
;MPRYYIGFLDGAKYVHHLVGIAPSNHGTQGLIAPSPAGMILDTTATSTLCQACADQHAGSAFMTELNSIGDAVPGPSYTVISTRYDEVVTPYTSQALVGPLKQVSNLVLQDYCPLDTFEHDQSPNDPNVWSLVSNALLQSGPADPGYRPECV
;
A
#
# COMPACT_ATOMS: atom_id res chain seq x y z
N MET A 1 -8.79 -4.68 -1.45
CA MET A 1 -7.50 -4.99 -2.09
C MET A 1 -7.63 -5.09 -3.62
N PRO A 2 -7.37 -4.01 -4.39
CA PRO A 2 -7.51 -4.00 -5.85
C PRO A 2 -6.71 -5.07 -6.60
N ARG A 3 -5.58 -5.52 -6.04
CA ARG A 3 -4.78 -6.65 -6.59
C ARG A 3 -5.62 -7.92 -6.78
N TYR A 4 -6.61 -8.17 -5.92
CA TYR A 4 -7.49 -9.32 -6.07
C TYR A 4 -8.33 -9.24 -7.36
N TYR A 5 -8.93 -8.07 -7.62
CA TYR A 5 -9.66 -7.82 -8.87
C TYR A 5 -8.75 -7.96 -10.10
N ILE A 6 -7.57 -7.36 -10.04
CA ILE A 6 -6.61 -7.37 -11.13
C ILE A 6 -6.14 -8.80 -11.47
N GLY A 7 -5.83 -9.61 -10.46
CA GLY A 7 -5.24 -10.94 -10.64
C GLY A 7 -6.21 -12.10 -10.78
N PHE A 8 -7.34 -12.09 -10.05
CA PHE A 8 -8.29 -13.22 -10.03
C PHE A 8 -9.57 -12.98 -10.82
N LEU A 9 -9.95 -11.72 -11.04
CA LEU A 9 -11.23 -11.37 -11.67
C LEU A 9 -11.05 -10.77 -13.08
N ASP A 10 -9.92 -11.10 -13.73
CA ASP A 10 -9.59 -10.65 -15.10
C ASP A 10 -9.59 -9.11 -15.25
N GLY A 11 -9.30 -8.40 -14.15
CA GLY A 11 -9.31 -6.94 -14.08
C GLY A 11 -8.12 -6.27 -14.75
N ALA A 12 -7.01 -6.99 -14.96
CA ALA A 12 -5.76 -6.45 -15.49
C ALA A 12 -5.94 -5.70 -16.82
N LYS A 13 -6.83 -6.15 -17.70
CA LYS A 13 -7.10 -5.51 -19.00
C LYS A 13 -7.86 -4.18 -18.93
N TYR A 14 -8.38 -3.83 -17.76
CA TYR A 14 -9.14 -2.60 -17.53
C TYR A 14 -8.39 -1.58 -16.67
N VAL A 15 -7.22 -1.94 -16.14
CA VAL A 15 -6.46 -1.09 -15.22
C VAL A 15 -5.14 -0.69 -15.86
N HIS A 16 -4.95 0.62 -16.06
CA HIS A 16 -3.68 1.17 -16.53
C HIS A 16 -2.68 1.40 -15.38
N HIS A 17 -3.15 1.99 -14.27
CA HIS A 17 -2.35 2.22 -13.06
C HIS A 17 -3.04 1.67 -11.82
N LEU A 18 -2.26 1.02 -10.96
CA LEU A 18 -2.59 0.85 -9.55
C LEU A 18 -1.63 1.70 -8.72
N VAL A 19 -2.14 2.77 -8.12
CA VAL A 19 -1.41 3.63 -7.18
C VAL A 19 -1.93 3.34 -5.77
N GLY A 20 -1.11 2.71 -4.94
CA GLY A 20 -1.43 2.40 -3.55
C GLY A 20 -0.78 3.40 -2.60
N ILE A 21 -1.60 4.07 -1.78
CA ILE A 21 -1.16 4.93 -0.67
C ILE A 21 -1.30 4.09 0.60
N ALA A 22 -0.20 3.92 1.34
CA ALA A 22 -0.11 3.05 2.52
C ALA A 22 -0.73 1.64 2.36
N PRO A 23 -0.51 0.90 1.24
CA PRO A 23 -1.25 -0.34 0.96
C PRO A 23 -0.75 -1.53 1.78
N SER A 24 -1.65 -2.33 2.35
CA SER A 24 -1.35 -3.58 3.06
C SER A 24 -1.03 -4.77 2.11
N ASN A 25 -0.18 -4.59 1.11
CA ASN A 25 0.05 -5.57 0.03
C ASN A 25 0.46 -6.98 0.51
N HIS A 26 1.25 -7.07 1.58
CA HIS A 26 1.63 -8.34 2.22
C HIS A 26 1.03 -8.52 3.62
N GLY A 27 0.05 -7.68 3.94
CA GLY A 27 -0.65 -7.65 5.21
C GLY A 27 0.14 -6.92 6.28
N THR A 28 -0.46 -6.82 7.46
CA THR A 28 0.18 -6.23 8.62
C THR A 28 0.41 -7.25 9.73
N GLN A 29 1.49 -7.04 10.48
CA GLN A 29 1.78 -7.73 11.73
C GLN A 29 1.27 -6.94 12.95
N GLY A 30 0.91 -5.66 12.75
CA GLY A 30 0.42 -4.75 13.78
C GLY A 30 -1.11 -4.75 13.93
N LEU A 31 -1.60 -3.75 14.64
CA LEU A 31 -3.03 -3.54 14.88
C LEU A 31 -3.66 -2.82 13.67
N ILE A 32 -4.65 -3.46 13.05
CA ILE A 32 -5.35 -2.92 11.86
C ILE A 32 -6.31 -1.76 12.20
N ALA A 33 -6.63 -1.59 13.49
CA ALA A 33 -7.50 -0.52 13.95
C ALA A 33 -7.03 0.02 15.31
N PRO A 34 -7.06 1.34 15.53
CA PRO A 34 -6.89 1.90 16.87
C PRO A 34 -7.98 1.36 17.78
N SER A 35 -7.60 0.94 18.98
CA SER A 35 -8.56 0.47 19.96
C SER A 35 -9.46 1.59 20.45
N PRO A 36 -10.78 1.39 20.58
CA PRO A 36 -11.60 2.25 21.41
C PRO A 36 -11.05 2.21 22.85
N ALA A 37 -10.67 3.37 23.40
CA ALA A 37 -10.40 3.57 24.82
C ALA A 37 -9.34 2.64 25.49
N GLY A 38 -8.17 2.45 24.86
CA GLY A 38 -7.03 1.79 25.51
C GLY A 38 -7.17 0.27 25.69
N MET A 39 -8.11 -0.36 24.97
CA MET A 39 -8.22 -1.81 24.90
C MET A 39 -7.14 -2.36 23.97
N ILE A 40 -6.16 -3.14 24.43
CA ILE A 40 -5.29 -3.86 23.49
C ILE A 40 -6.16 -4.91 22.77
N LEU A 41 -6.67 -4.57 21.59
CA LEU A 41 -7.28 -5.56 20.71
C LEU A 41 -6.13 -6.37 20.13
N ASP A 42 -5.83 -7.52 20.71
CA ASP A 42 -5.07 -8.54 20.01
C ASP A 42 -5.73 -8.79 18.64
N THR A 43 -4.91 -8.95 17.60
CA THR A 43 -5.25 -9.47 16.27
C THR A 43 -6.37 -10.53 16.25
N THR A 44 -6.40 -11.41 17.25
CA THR A 44 -7.45 -12.42 17.42
C THR A 44 -8.82 -11.81 17.76
N ALA A 45 -8.89 -10.80 18.64
CA ALA A 45 -10.13 -10.11 19.02
C ALA A 45 -10.65 -9.16 17.93
N THR A 46 -9.75 -8.56 17.14
CA THR A 46 -10.12 -7.78 15.93
C THR A 46 -10.72 -8.68 14.84
N SER A 47 -10.21 -9.91 14.70
CA SER A 47 -10.65 -10.83 13.65
C SER A 47 -12.11 -11.26 13.76
N THR A 48 -12.65 -11.43 14.97
CA THR A 48 -14.03 -11.84 15.22
C THR A 48 -15.05 -10.71 14.99
N LEU A 49 -14.60 -9.46 15.10
CA LEU A 49 -15.43 -8.26 14.96
C LEU A 49 -15.28 -7.58 13.58
N CYS A 50 -14.24 -7.94 12.82
CA CYS A 50 -13.91 -7.34 11.54
C CYS A 50 -13.28 -8.39 10.60
N GLN A 51 -14.09 -8.95 9.70
CA GLN A 51 -13.60 -9.93 8.70
C GLN A 51 -12.49 -9.34 7.82
N ALA A 52 -12.62 -8.09 7.38
CA ALA A 52 -11.60 -7.43 6.57
C ALA A 52 -10.28 -7.22 7.33
N CYS A 53 -10.32 -7.14 8.66
CA CYS A 53 -9.12 -7.09 9.49
C CYS A 53 -8.47 -8.47 9.55
N ALA A 54 -9.27 -9.53 9.77
CA ALA A 54 -8.80 -10.91 9.68
C ALA A 54 -8.11 -11.20 8.34
N ASP A 55 -8.73 -10.75 7.24
CA ASP A 55 -8.21 -10.96 5.90
C ASP A 55 -6.91 -10.18 5.64
N GLN A 56 -6.70 -9.01 6.25
CA GLN A 56 -5.50 -8.18 6.05
C GLN A 56 -4.32 -8.51 6.98
N HIS A 57 -4.48 -9.47 7.90
CA HIS A 57 -3.35 -9.95 8.69
C HIS A 57 -2.32 -10.66 7.81
N ALA A 58 -1.04 -10.40 8.07
CA ALA A 58 0.05 -11.11 7.41
C ALA A 58 -0.06 -12.61 7.68
N GLY A 59 -0.02 -13.42 6.62
CA GLY A 59 -0.19 -14.88 6.71
C GLY A 59 -1.63 -15.37 6.84
N SER A 60 -2.64 -14.49 6.75
CA SER A 60 -4.04 -14.92 6.65
C SER A 60 -4.27 -15.78 5.40
N ALA A 61 -5.37 -16.53 5.37
CA ALA A 61 -5.75 -17.31 4.18
C ALA A 61 -5.93 -16.40 2.96
N PHE A 62 -6.58 -15.24 3.14
CA PHE A 62 -6.76 -14.25 2.09
C PHE A 62 -5.42 -13.67 1.58
N MET A 63 -4.49 -13.27 2.47
CA MET A 63 -3.19 -12.76 2.02
C MET A 63 -2.32 -13.83 1.38
N THR A 64 -2.45 -15.08 1.82
CA THR A 64 -1.76 -16.22 1.21
C THR A 64 -2.26 -16.46 -0.22
N GLU A 65 -3.58 -16.44 -0.43
CA GLU A 65 -4.19 -16.54 -1.75
C GLU A 65 -3.82 -15.31 -2.61
N LEU A 66 -4.01 -14.10 -2.09
CA LEU A 66 -3.72 -12.87 -2.83
C LEU A 66 -2.28 -12.79 -3.33
N ASN A 67 -1.32 -13.26 -2.54
CA ASN A 67 0.09 -13.19 -2.92
C ASN A 67 0.56 -14.42 -3.73
N SER A 68 -0.28 -15.45 -3.92
CA SER A 68 0.09 -16.62 -4.75
C SER A 68 0.16 -16.31 -6.24
N ILE A 69 -0.46 -15.22 -6.70
CA ILE A 69 -0.39 -14.72 -8.09
C ILE A 69 0.89 -13.91 -8.38
N GLY A 70 1.67 -13.61 -7.34
CA GLY A 70 2.78 -12.66 -7.40
C GLY A 70 2.35 -11.20 -7.19
N ASP A 71 3.35 -10.32 -7.10
CA ASP A 71 3.16 -8.92 -6.70
C ASP A 71 2.57 -8.06 -7.81
N ALA A 72 2.94 -8.36 -9.06
CA ALA A 72 2.46 -7.69 -10.26
C ALA A 72 2.12 -8.71 -11.35
N VAL A 73 0.95 -8.55 -11.97
CA VAL A 73 0.57 -9.29 -13.18
C VAL A 73 0.78 -8.41 -14.42
N PRO A 74 0.88 -9.00 -15.63
CA PRO A 74 0.99 -8.23 -16.87
C PRO A 74 -0.16 -7.25 -17.09
N GLY A 75 0.13 -6.07 -17.62
CA GLY A 75 -0.87 -5.05 -17.98
C GLY A 75 -0.68 -3.75 -17.19
N PRO A 76 -1.06 -3.68 -15.90
CA PRO A 76 -0.98 -2.45 -15.13
C PRO A 76 0.45 -2.04 -14.78
N SER A 77 0.63 -0.74 -14.56
CA SER A 77 1.76 -0.16 -13.83
C SER A 77 1.41 0.01 -12.35
N TYR A 78 2.35 -0.26 -11.45
CA TYR A 78 2.15 -0.28 -10.01
C TYR A 78 3.03 0.76 -9.34
N THR A 79 2.43 1.66 -8.56
CA THR A 79 3.15 2.58 -7.69
C THR A 79 2.69 2.38 -6.26
N VAL A 80 3.63 2.18 -5.34
CA VAL A 80 3.38 2.14 -3.90
C VAL A 80 3.98 3.39 -3.29
N ILE A 81 3.20 4.09 -2.48
CA ILE A 81 3.66 5.23 -1.67
C ILE A 81 3.45 4.83 -0.21
N SER A 82 4.56 4.73 0.53
CA SER A 82 4.60 4.30 1.93
C SER A 82 5.21 5.38 2.80
N THR A 83 4.91 5.35 4.10
CA THR A 83 5.52 6.24 5.10
C THR A 83 6.25 5.41 6.15
N ARG A 84 7.42 5.89 6.60
CA ARG A 84 8.18 5.25 7.70
C ARG A 84 7.43 5.33 9.03
N TYR A 85 6.45 6.21 9.13
CA TYR A 85 5.63 6.46 10.31
C TYR A 85 4.32 5.65 10.32
N ASP A 86 4.14 4.73 9.38
CA ASP A 86 2.94 3.90 9.31
C ASP A 86 2.84 2.99 10.55
N GLU A 87 1.82 3.22 11.36
CA GLU A 87 1.52 2.52 12.59
C GLU A 87 0.53 1.36 12.41
N VAL A 88 -0.13 1.28 11.25
CA VAL A 88 -1.18 0.30 10.96
C VAL A 88 -0.62 -0.88 10.17
N VAL A 89 0.11 -0.60 9.09
CA VAL A 89 0.76 -1.59 8.23
C VAL A 89 2.23 -1.69 8.58
N THR A 90 2.53 -2.57 9.53
CA THR A 90 3.87 -2.76 10.08
C THR A 90 4.42 -4.16 9.75
N PRO A 91 5.72 -4.25 9.37
CA PRO A 91 6.61 -3.11 9.04
C PRO A 91 6.16 -2.41 7.74
N TYR A 92 6.35 -1.09 7.62
CA TYR A 92 5.95 -0.33 6.42
C TYR A 92 6.58 -0.87 5.13
N THR A 93 7.72 -1.57 5.24
CA THR A 93 8.39 -2.22 4.11
C THR A 93 7.60 -3.40 3.53
N SER A 94 6.64 -3.97 4.27
CA SER A 94 5.74 -5.02 3.76
C SER A 94 4.78 -4.49 2.68
N GLN A 95 4.63 -3.17 2.56
CA GLN A 95 3.77 -2.53 1.57
C GLN A 95 4.35 -2.61 0.15
N ALA A 96 5.68 -2.69 0.03
CA ALA A 96 6.37 -2.68 -1.24
C ALA A 96 6.01 -3.91 -2.09
N LEU A 97 5.97 -3.72 -3.41
CA LEU A 97 5.77 -4.78 -4.40
C LEU A 97 7.09 -5.13 -5.10
N VAL A 98 7.24 -6.39 -5.51
CA VAL A 98 8.38 -6.90 -6.27
C VAL A 98 8.02 -7.03 -7.75
N GLY A 99 8.82 -6.42 -8.61
CA GLY A 99 8.67 -6.56 -10.07
C GLY A 99 9.71 -5.78 -10.85
N PRO A 100 9.67 -5.84 -12.20
CA PRO A 100 10.56 -5.06 -13.04
C PRO A 100 10.38 -3.55 -12.79
N LEU A 101 11.46 -2.78 -12.73
CA LEU A 101 11.42 -1.32 -12.51
C LEU A 101 10.56 -0.56 -13.55
N LYS A 102 10.40 -1.12 -14.75
CA LYS A 102 9.50 -0.57 -15.79
C LYS A 102 8.00 -0.71 -15.47
N GLN A 103 7.65 -1.49 -14.45
CA GLN A 103 6.28 -1.84 -14.09
C GLN A 103 5.96 -1.51 -12.63
N VAL A 104 6.95 -1.58 -11.72
CA VAL A 104 6.76 -1.33 -10.28
C VAL A 104 7.68 -0.20 -9.81
N SER A 105 7.13 0.74 -9.05
CA SER A 105 7.86 1.79 -8.34
C SER A 105 7.39 1.83 -6.89
N ASN A 106 8.31 1.72 -5.93
CA ASN A 106 8.03 1.81 -4.51
C ASN A 106 8.69 3.07 -3.97
N LEU A 107 7.88 3.98 -3.44
CA LEU A 107 8.27 5.29 -2.96
C LEU A 107 8.06 5.33 -1.43
N VAL A 108 9.09 5.75 -0.70
CA VAL A 108 8.98 6.04 0.73
C VAL A 108 8.95 7.55 0.87
N LEU A 109 7.87 8.11 1.42
CA LEU A 109 7.63 9.55 1.52
C LEU A 109 8.86 10.32 2.04
N GLN A 110 9.50 9.81 3.10
CA GLN A 110 10.65 10.45 3.73
C GLN A 110 11.95 10.41 2.88
N ASP A 111 12.01 9.62 1.80
CA ASP A 111 13.12 9.68 0.84
C ASP A 111 13.01 10.89 -0.10
N TYR A 112 11.81 11.47 -0.21
CA TYR A 112 11.49 12.64 -1.03
C TYR A 112 11.34 13.89 -0.16
N CYS A 113 10.62 13.77 0.96
CA CYS A 113 10.36 14.84 1.92
C CYS A 113 10.73 14.37 3.35
N PRO A 114 12.00 14.52 3.78
CA PRO A 114 12.50 13.92 5.03
C PRO A 114 11.85 14.41 6.32
N LEU A 115 11.24 15.59 6.30
CA LEU A 115 10.57 16.20 7.46
C LEU A 115 9.07 15.91 7.50
N ASP A 116 8.54 15.22 6.49
CA ASP A 116 7.13 14.85 6.45
C ASP A 116 6.85 13.70 7.40
N THR A 117 5.97 13.92 8.37
CA THR A 117 5.61 12.96 9.43
C THR A 117 4.21 12.39 9.29
N PHE A 118 3.57 12.51 8.12
CA PHE A 118 2.25 11.92 7.90
C PHE A 118 2.29 10.39 8.11
N GLU A 119 1.32 9.90 8.88
CA GLU A 119 1.16 8.49 9.25
C GLU A 119 0.14 7.79 8.33
N HIS A 120 -0.27 6.57 8.65
CA HIS A 120 -1.14 5.75 7.80
C HIS A 120 -2.45 6.44 7.37
N ASP A 121 -3.26 6.89 8.33
CA ASP A 121 -4.60 7.46 8.14
C ASP A 121 -4.54 8.83 7.45
N GLN A 122 -3.54 9.65 7.77
CA GLN A 122 -3.38 10.95 7.15
C GLN A 122 -2.64 10.91 5.80
N SER A 123 -1.90 9.85 5.45
CA SER A 123 -1.16 9.77 4.17
C SER A 123 -1.98 10.15 2.92
N PRO A 124 -3.26 9.77 2.79
CA PRO A 124 -4.10 10.21 1.66
C PRO A 124 -4.42 11.71 1.63
N ASN A 125 -4.22 12.44 2.72
CA ASN A 125 -4.45 13.88 2.83
C ASN A 125 -3.16 14.72 2.70
N ASP A 126 -2.00 14.07 2.54
CA ASP A 126 -0.70 14.72 2.42
C ASP A 126 -0.49 15.33 1.00
N PRO A 127 -0.24 16.64 0.87
CA PRO A 127 0.11 17.28 -0.40
C PRO A 127 1.35 16.69 -1.10
N ASN A 128 2.32 16.19 -0.34
CA ASN A 128 3.53 15.55 -0.87
C ASN A 128 3.17 14.19 -1.49
N VAL A 129 2.34 13.38 -0.82
CA VAL A 129 1.74 12.17 -1.41
C VAL A 129 0.91 12.50 -2.66
N TRP A 130 0.11 13.57 -2.67
CA TRP A 130 -0.65 13.97 -3.87
C TRP A 130 0.25 14.29 -5.07
N SER A 131 1.40 14.90 -4.82
CA SER A 131 2.41 15.18 -5.85
C SER A 131 3.00 13.89 -6.42
N LEU A 132 3.30 12.90 -5.55
CA LEU A 132 3.77 11.57 -5.96
C LEU A 132 2.71 10.77 -6.73
N VAL A 133 1.44 10.82 -6.30
CA VAL A 133 0.31 10.22 -7.03
C VAL A 133 0.15 10.86 -8.41
N SER A 134 0.21 12.19 -8.48
CA SER A 134 0.11 12.91 -9.76
C SER A 134 1.26 12.55 -10.70
N ASN A 135 2.48 12.40 -10.17
CA ASN A 135 3.60 11.89 -10.95
C ASN A 135 3.28 10.50 -11.52
N ALA A 136 2.81 9.56 -10.69
CA ALA A 136 2.47 8.20 -11.12
C ALA A 136 1.45 8.17 -12.27
N LEU A 137 0.38 8.98 -12.18
CA LEU A 137 -0.72 9.00 -13.14
C LEU A 137 -0.38 9.71 -14.46
N LEU A 138 0.66 10.52 -14.49
CA LEU A 138 1.13 11.21 -15.70
C LEU A 138 2.19 10.42 -16.48
N GLN A 139 2.71 9.33 -15.92
CA GLN A 139 3.66 8.46 -16.61
C GLN A 139 2.96 7.45 -17.51
N SER A 140 3.69 6.94 -18.51
CA SER A 140 3.26 5.74 -19.26
C SER A 140 3.53 4.44 -18.48
N GLY A 141 4.43 4.49 -17.50
CA GLY A 141 4.76 3.41 -16.58
C GLY A 141 4.35 3.74 -15.14
N PRO A 142 4.98 3.15 -14.11
CA PRO A 142 4.79 3.57 -12.73
C PRO A 142 5.43 4.96 -12.50
N ALA A 143 5.27 5.52 -11.29
CA ALA A 143 5.92 6.77 -10.92
C ALA A 143 7.43 6.76 -11.20
N ASP A 144 7.94 7.88 -11.70
CA ASP A 144 9.37 8.10 -11.90
C ASP A 144 10.04 8.28 -10.53
N PRO A 145 10.92 7.35 -10.09
CA PRO A 145 11.61 7.48 -8.82
C PRO A 145 12.56 8.69 -8.76
N GLY A 146 12.94 9.26 -9.91
CA GLY A 146 13.75 10.47 -10.04
C GLY A 146 12.97 11.77 -9.80
N TYR A 147 11.64 11.75 -9.79
CA TYR A 147 10.82 12.92 -9.52
C TYR A 147 11.10 13.52 -8.14
N ARG A 148 11.07 14.84 -8.00
CA ARG A 148 11.27 15.54 -6.73
C ARG A 148 10.12 16.53 -6.52
N PRO A 149 9.20 16.26 -5.58
CA PRO A 149 8.12 17.20 -5.27
C PRO A 149 8.68 18.42 -4.51
N GLU A 150 7.93 19.52 -4.52
CA GLU A 150 8.15 20.64 -3.60
C GLU A 150 7.52 20.26 -2.25
N CYS A 151 8.35 19.99 -1.26
CA CYS A 151 7.88 19.59 0.06
C CYS A 151 7.27 20.79 0.80
N VAL A 152 6.01 20.67 1.23
CA VAL A 152 5.26 21.70 1.97
C VAL A 152 4.95 21.29 3.40
#